data_AF-A0A183HSY4-F1
#
_entry.id   AF-A0A183HSY4-F1
#
_cell.length_a   1.000
_cell.length_b   1.000
_cell.length_c   1.000
_cell.angle_alpha   90.00
_cell.angle_beta   90.00
_cell.angle_gamma   90.00
#
_symmetry.space_group_name_H-M   'P 1'
#
loop_
_entity.id
_entity.type
_entity.pdbx_description
1 polymer ?
#
loop_
_entity_poly.entity_id
_entity_poly.type
_entity_poly.pdbx_seq_one_letter_code
_entity_poly.pdbx_strand_id
1 'polypeptide(L)' 'IRIEILDVDEPPAFQNGPKPYQAVVAYDQPIGMHIYQFVARDEAGDGDDDVEYRLINTER' A
#
# COMPACT_ATOMS: atom_id res chain seq x y z
N ILE A 1 -36.89 -8.75 14.98
CA ILE A 1 -36.45 -7.66 14.08
C ILE A 1 -35.05 -8.03 13.63
N ARG A 2 -34.80 -8.14 12.32
CA ARG A 2 -33.48 -8.41 11.76
C ARG A 2 -33.00 -7.11 11.12
N ILE A 3 -31.82 -6.65 11.51
CA ILE A 3 -31.18 -5.46 10.94
C ILE A 3 -29.99 -5.97 10.14
N GLU A 4 -29.90 -5.52 8.89
CA GLU A 4 -28.79 -5.81 7.99
C GLU A 4 -28.02 -4.50 7.79
N ILE A 5 -26.70 -4.55 7.99
CA ILE A 5 -25.80 -3.42 7.79
C ILE A 5 -25.14 -3.66 6.44
N LEU A 6 -25.20 -2.65 5.57
CA LEU A 6 -24.50 -2.66 4.29
C LEU A 6 -23.05 -2.27 4.53
N ASP A 7 -22.16 -3.02 3.92
CA ASP A 7 -20.75 -2.67 3.86
C ASP A 7 -20.54 -1.47 2.92
N VAL A 8 -19.62 -0.58 3.26
CA VAL A 8 -19.33 0.65 2.51
C VAL A 8 -17.84 0.69 2.20
N ASP A 9 -17.49 0.68 0.92
CA ASP A 9 -16.09 0.65 0.47
C ASP A 9 -15.20 1.68 1.17
N GLU A 10 -14.17 1.20 1.88
CA GLU A 10 -13.12 2.04 2.44
C GLU A 10 -11.95 2.26 1.46
N PRO A 11 -11.25 3.40 1.56
CA PRO A 11 -10.05 3.62 0.75
C PRO A 11 -8.92 2.66 1.15
N PRO A 12 -8.05 2.25 0.20
CA PRO A 12 -6.95 1.34 0.50
C PRO A 12 -5.94 1.98 1.45
N ALA A 13 -5.53 1.24 2.46
CA ALA A 13 -4.53 1.64 3.44
C ALA A 13 -3.29 0.75 3.33
N PHE A 14 -2.11 1.36 3.47
CA PHE A 14 -0.85 0.60 3.48
C PHE A 14 -0.79 -0.34 4.68
N GLN A 15 -0.58 -1.63 4.41
CA GLN A 15 -0.39 -2.70 5.39
C GLN A 15 1.07 -2.85 5.82
N ASN A 16 2.01 -2.29 5.06
CA ASN A 16 3.42 -2.34 5.42
C ASN A 16 3.64 -1.78 6.83
N GLY A 17 4.61 -2.35 7.52
CA GLY A 17 5.07 -1.89 8.80
C GLY A 17 6.50 -2.39 9.06
N PRO A 18 7.21 -1.77 10.01
CA PRO A 18 6.82 -0.58 10.77
C PRO A 18 6.87 0.71 9.93
N LYS A 19 6.18 1.76 10.40
CA LYS A 19 6.30 3.13 9.87
C LYS A 19 7.43 3.86 10.64
N PRO A 20 8.29 4.67 9.98
CA PRO A 20 8.32 4.96 8.55
C PRO A 20 8.82 3.76 7.72
N TYR A 21 8.36 3.67 6.47
CA TYR A 21 8.81 2.62 5.56
C TYR A 21 10.25 2.90 5.11
N GLN A 22 11.15 1.96 5.39
CA GLN A 22 12.57 2.11 5.11
C GLN A 22 13.13 0.85 4.45
N ALA A 23 13.99 1.05 3.45
CA ALA A 23 14.79 0.01 2.82
C ALA A 23 16.25 0.49 2.74
N VAL A 24 17.18 -0.45 2.80
CA VAL A 24 18.62 -0.19 2.60
C VAL A 24 19.00 -0.71 1.23
N VAL A 25 19.60 0.16 0.41
CA VAL A 25 20.01 -0.14 -0.96
C VAL A 25 21.52 0.06 -1.07
N ALA A 26 22.23 -0.91 -1.63
CA ALA A 26 23.65 -0.77 -1.90
C ALA A 26 23.90 0.27 -3.01
N TYR A 27 25.09 0.87 -3.02
CA TYR A 27 25.38 1.98 -3.93
C TYR A 27 25.38 1.56 -5.41
N ASP A 28 25.98 0.42 -5.71
CA ASP A 28 26.11 -0.09 -7.07
C ASP A 28 24.99 -1.10 -7.36
N GLN A 29 23.84 -0.61 -7.84
CA GLN A 29 22.70 -1.45 -8.20
C GLN A 29 22.29 -1.22 -9.66
N PRO A 30 21.89 -2.30 -10.35
CA PRO A 30 21.45 -2.19 -11.74
C PRO A 30 20.13 -1.42 -11.84
N ILE A 31 19.93 -0.75 -12.97
CA ILE A 31 18.65 -0.15 -13.33
C ILE A 31 17.57 -1.24 -13.36
N GLY A 32 16.41 -0.95 -12.76
CA GLY A 32 15.31 -1.89 -12.65
C GLY A 32 15.35 -2.80 -11.43
N MET A 33 16.33 -2.63 -10.53
CA MET A 33 16.31 -3.35 -9.25
C MET A 33 15.06 -2.99 -8.44
N HIS A 34 14.33 -4.01 -7.99
CA HIS A 34 13.25 -3.84 -7.02
C HIS A 34 13.82 -3.46 -5.64
N ILE A 35 13.37 -2.33 -5.08
CA ILE A 35 13.85 -1.81 -3.79
C ILE A 35 12.93 -2.24 -2.65
N TYR A 36 11.64 -2.02 -2.81
CA TYR A 36 10.63 -2.28 -1.78
C TYR A 36 9.27 -2.48 -2.44
N GLN A 37 8.45 -3.35 -1.86
CA GLN A 37 7.09 -3.60 -2.31
C GLN A 37 6.10 -3.03 -1.30
N PHE A 38 5.30 -2.06 -1.74
CA PHE A 38 4.15 -1.59 -0.97
C PHE A 38 2.95 -2.51 -1.19
N VAL A 39 2.20 -2.73 -0.12
CA VAL A 39 0.94 -3.46 -0.09
C VAL A 39 -0.07 -2.55 0.57
N ALA A 40 -1.10 -2.17 -0.17
CA ALA A 40 -2.27 -1.50 0.37
C ALA A 40 -3.52 -2.34 0.07
N ARG A 41 -4.44 -2.38 1.03
CA ARG A 41 -5.74 -3.05 0.93
C ARG A 41 -6.77 -2.22 1.69
N ASP A 42 -8.03 -2.40 1.38
CA ASP A 42 -9.14 -2.00 2.25
C ASP A 42 -9.03 -2.69 3.63
N GLU A 43 -9.72 -2.16 4.64
CA GLU A 43 -9.51 -2.54 6.04
C GLU A 43 -10.03 -3.97 6.34
N ALA A 44 -10.97 -4.47 5.55
CA ALA A 44 -11.59 -5.80 5.70
C ALA A 44 -11.17 -6.84 4.65
N GLY A 45 -10.58 -6.44 3.51
CA GLY A 45 -10.28 -7.35 2.42
C GLY A 45 -11.49 -7.72 1.56
N ASP A 46 -12.59 -6.98 1.70
CA ASP A 46 -13.89 -7.23 1.06
C ASP A 46 -14.11 -6.36 -0.21
N GLY A 47 -13.15 -5.47 -0.54
CA GLY A 47 -13.09 -4.65 -1.75
C GLY A 47 -12.29 -5.27 -2.91
N ASP A 48 -12.17 -4.51 -4.01
CA ASP A 48 -11.34 -4.91 -5.15
C ASP A 48 -9.83 -4.79 -4.84
N ASP A 49 -9.05 -5.76 -5.34
CA ASP A 49 -7.58 -5.77 -5.17
C ASP A 49 -6.86 -4.76 -6.10
N ASP A 50 -7.63 -3.94 -6.84
CA ASP A 50 -7.13 -3.04 -7.88
C ASP A 50 -6.62 -1.71 -7.28
N VAL A 51 -5.35 -1.69 -6.88
CA VAL A 51 -4.70 -0.51 -6.29
C VAL A 51 -3.69 0.14 -7.25
N GLU A 52 -3.85 1.45 -7.49
CA GLU A 52 -2.87 2.27 -8.21
C GLU A 52 -1.89 2.96 -7.23
N TYR A 53 -0.58 2.76 -7.44
CA TYR A 53 0.47 3.37 -6.64
C TYR A 53 1.13 4.54 -7.38
N ARG A 54 1.24 5.69 -6.72
CA ARG A 54 1.90 6.89 -7.26
C ARG A 54 2.92 7.47 -6.30
N LEU A 55 4.13 7.70 -6.78
CA LEU A 55 5.15 8.48 -6.06
C LEU A 55 4.81 9.97 -6.15
N ILE A 56 4.49 10.59 -5.02
CA ILE A 56 4.01 11.99 -4.97
C ILE A 56 5.11 13.02 -4.68
N ASN A 57 6.25 12.59 -4.14
CA ASN A 57 7.37 13.48 -3.82
C ASN A 57 8.70 12.71 -3.89
N THR A 58 9.71 13.39 -4.41
CA THR A 58 11.13 13.06 -4.24
C THR A 58 11.74 14.35 -3.70
N GLU A 59 12.00 14.42 -2.39
CA GLU A 59 12.52 15.65 -1.79
C GLU A 59 13.70 16.19 -2.63
N ARG A 60 13.61 17.47 -3.02
CA ARG A 60 14.64 18.22 -3.74
C ARG A 60 15.17 19.32 -2.84
#